data_AF-A0A520HPM7-F1
#
_entry.id   AF-A0A520HPM7-F1
#
_cell.length_a   1.000
_cell.length_b   1.000
_cell.length_c   1.000
_cell.angle_alpha   90.00
_cell.angle_beta   90.00
_cell.angle_gamma   90.00
#
_symmetry.space_group_name_H-M   'P 1'
#
loop_
_entity.id
_entity.type
_entity.pdbx_description
1 polymer ?
#
loop_
_entity_poly.entity_id
_entity_poly.type
_entity_poly.pdbx_seq_one_letter_code
_entity_poly.pdbx_strand_id
1 'polypeptide(L)'
;MRRLSPALLGAAAVLLTTAATQPPPAPIRIDQAGFETSGSKIAILPSTQGTPLAWTLSDARGKIVAAGKTIPVGPDAASGESVHRIDFGSFRTPGTGYRLHVGATASHPFVIADRPFAPVATAAMAFFYQQRSGVPILPAFVERSDLARPAGHAPDVATCFAGRDQKGVKWPGCDYKIDATGGWYDAGDHGKYVVNGGVSTWTLLDLHERLAAFGDAKAFADGRLALPERTNGKDDLLDEARVEVAFLLATQIPDGTRLAIAPD
;
A
#
# COMPACT_ATOMS: atom_id res chain seq x y z
N MET A 1 -42.38 12.21 56.85
CA MET A 1 -42.00 11.20 55.84
C MET A 1 -42.70 11.52 54.52
N ARG A 2 -42.03 12.19 53.58
CA ARG A 2 -42.42 12.28 52.15
C ARG A 2 -41.11 12.34 51.35
N ARG A 3 -41.01 11.45 50.37
CA ARG A 3 -39.80 11.18 49.57
C ARG A 3 -39.52 12.35 48.61
N LEU A 4 -38.26 12.74 48.50
CA LEU A 4 -37.72 13.56 47.40
C LEU A 4 -36.90 12.62 46.49
N SER A 5 -37.24 12.59 45.21
CA SER A 5 -36.46 11.92 44.16
C SER A 5 -35.43 12.90 43.59
N PRO A 6 -34.18 12.49 43.30
CA PRO A 6 -33.31 13.25 42.41
C PRO A 6 -33.43 12.68 40.98
N ALA A 7 -33.76 13.57 40.04
CA ALA A 7 -33.65 13.29 38.62
C ALA A 7 -32.17 13.34 38.21
N LEU A 8 -31.64 12.24 37.69
CA LEU A 8 -30.35 12.24 36.99
C LEU A 8 -30.56 12.80 35.58
N LEU A 9 -30.02 13.99 35.29
CA LEU A 9 -29.77 14.43 33.92
C LEU A 9 -28.49 13.75 33.41
N GLY A 10 -28.64 12.84 32.44
CA GLY A 10 -27.52 12.33 31.65
C GLY A 10 -27.11 13.35 30.60
N ALA A 11 -25.88 13.86 30.68
CA ALA A 11 -25.28 14.65 29.62
C ALA A 11 -24.74 13.70 28.54
N ALA A 12 -25.38 13.68 27.37
CA ALA A 12 -24.85 13.00 26.19
C ALA A 12 -23.79 13.89 25.54
N ALA A 13 -22.52 13.51 25.66
CA ALA A 13 -21.44 14.14 24.92
C ALA A 13 -21.52 13.70 23.44
N VAL A 14 -21.90 14.62 22.56
CA VAL A 14 -21.86 14.42 21.11
C VAL A 14 -20.39 14.58 20.68
N LEU A 15 -19.74 13.47 20.37
CA LEU A 15 -18.44 13.46 19.68
C LEU A 15 -18.66 13.87 18.22
N LEU A 16 -18.40 15.14 17.92
CA LEU A 16 -18.27 15.63 16.55
C LEU A 16 -16.99 15.06 15.95
N THR A 17 -17.10 13.96 15.20
CA THR A 17 -16.04 13.52 14.30
C THR A 17 -15.93 14.51 13.16
N THR A 18 -14.93 15.40 13.21
CA THR A 18 -14.53 16.18 12.04
C THR A 18 -13.90 15.21 11.04
N ALA A 19 -14.69 14.72 10.08
CA ALA A 19 -14.14 14.11 8.88
C ALA A 19 -13.22 15.16 8.24
N ALA A 20 -11.92 14.90 8.18
CA ALA A 20 -10.99 15.78 7.50
C ALA A 20 -11.41 15.85 6.02
N THR A 21 -11.99 16.98 5.61
CA THR A 21 -12.27 17.26 4.20
C THR A 21 -10.93 17.24 3.47
N GLN A 22 -10.74 16.24 2.62
CA GLN A 22 -9.61 16.18 1.70
C GLN A 22 -9.58 17.50 0.91
N PRO A 23 -8.44 18.22 0.86
CA PRO A 23 -8.32 19.38 0.01
C PRO A 23 -8.68 19.00 -1.43
N PRO A 24 -9.30 19.90 -2.21
CA PRO A 24 -9.51 19.63 -3.63
C PRO A 24 -8.16 19.29 -4.28
N PRO A 25 -8.11 18.36 -5.26
CA PRO A 25 -6.87 18.04 -5.96
C PRO A 25 -6.21 19.31 -6.49
N ALA A 26 -4.93 19.52 -6.18
CA ALA A 26 -4.21 20.64 -6.77
C ALA A 26 -4.27 20.53 -8.31
N PRO A 27 -4.53 21.62 -9.05
CA PRO A 27 -4.77 21.51 -10.48
C PRO A 27 -3.51 21.09 -11.25
N ILE A 28 -2.30 21.39 -10.73
CA ILE A 28 -1.05 20.82 -11.25
C ILE A 28 -0.80 19.48 -10.55
N ARG A 29 -0.95 18.39 -11.30
CA ARG A 29 -0.80 17.01 -10.85
C ARG A 29 0.65 16.60 -10.90
N ILE A 30 1.14 16.05 -9.80
CA ILE A 30 2.53 15.64 -9.58
C ILE A 30 2.56 14.29 -8.86
N ASP A 31 3.73 13.67 -8.85
CA ASP A 31 4.04 12.64 -7.85
C ASP A 31 4.13 13.30 -6.47
N GLN A 32 3.27 12.88 -5.55
CA GLN A 32 3.21 13.44 -4.19
C GLN A 32 4.28 12.84 -3.25
N ALA A 33 4.85 11.68 -3.59
CA ALA A 33 6.02 11.17 -2.89
C ALA A 33 7.28 11.97 -3.27
N GLY A 34 7.31 12.54 -4.47
CA GLY A 34 8.31 13.48 -4.94
C GLY A 34 9.04 13.01 -6.19
N PHE A 35 10.22 13.58 -6.43
CA PHE A 35 11.01 13.31 -7.63
C PHE A 35 12.47 13.02 -7.31
N GLU A 36 13.07 12.08 -8.03
CA GLU A 36 14.50 11.80 -7.91
C GLU A 36 15.32 13.00 -8.40
N THR A 37 16.42 13.31 -7.70
CA THR A 37 17.40 14.32 -8.13
C THR A 37 17.83 14.01 -9.56
N SER A 38 18.34 12.81 -9.81
CA SER A 38 18.75 12.31 -11.12
C SER A 38 17.65 11.49 -11.82
N GLY A 39 16.49 12.09 -12.05
CA GLY A 39 15.40 11.44 -12.79
C GLY A 39 14.59 12.40 -13.65
N SER A 40 13.74 11.83 -14.50
CA SER A 40 12.68 12.55 -15.20
C SER A 40 11.73 13.18 -14.19
N LYS A 41 11.33 14.44 -14.42
CA LYS A 41 10.39 15.14 -13.54
C LYS A 41 9.32 15.78 -14.39
N ILE A 42 8.14 15.18 -14.31
CA ILE A 42 7.00 15.54 -15.15
C ILE A 42 5.81 15.84 -14.26
N ALA A 43 5.19 17.00 -14.48
CA ALA A 43 3.87 17.32 -13.94
C ALA A 43 2.86 17.49 -15.06
N ILE A 44 1.58 17.27 -14.75
CA ILE A 44 0.46 17.39 -15.68
C ILE A 44 -0.43 18.54 -15.25
N LEU A 45 -0.75 19.44 -16.19
CA LEU A 45 -1.67 20.54 -16.01
C LEU A 45 -2.86 20.34 -16.97
N PRO A 46 -4.08 20.12 -16.47
CA PRO A 46 -5.28 20.21 -17.30
C PRO A 46 -5.39 21.62 -17.90
N SER A 47 -5.45 21.70 -19.22
CA SER A 47 -5.54 22.94 -19.98
C SER A 47 -6.00 22.64 -21.40
N THR A 48 -6.99 23.41 -21.87
CA THR A 48 -7.49 23.36 -23.26
C THR A 48 -6.77 24.32 -24.20
N GLN A 49 -5.82 25.11 -23.69
CA GLN A 49 -5.09 26.08 -24.50
C GLN A 49 -4.17 25.39 -25.50
N GLY A 50 -4.15 25.86 -26.75
CA GLY A 50 -3.29 25.29 -27.79
C GLY A 50 -1.83 25.74 -27.73
N THR A 51 -1.48 26.66 -26.81
CA THR A 51 -0.16 27.31 -26.76
C THR A 51 0.56 27.06 -25.43
N PRO A 52 1.91 27.02 -25.42
CA PRO A 52 2.69 26.88 -24.20
C PRO A 52 2.43 27.99 -23.16
N LEU A 53 2.29 27.59 -21.89
CA LEU A 53 2.11 28.48 -20.74
C LEU A 53 3.39 28.59 -19.92
N ALA A 54 3.66 29.77 -19.37
CA ALA A 54 4.81 29.96 -18.49
C ALA A 54 4.60 29.24 -17.16
N TRP A 55 5.64 28.54 -16.68
CA TRP A 55 5.66 27.94 -15.36
C TRP A 55 6.89 28.40 -14.56
N THR A 56 6.76 28.38 -13.23
CA THR A 56 7.87 28.57 -12.30
C THR A 56 7.91 27.46 -11.26
N LEU A 57 9.10 27.18 -10.73
CA LEU A 57 9.35 26.31 -9.60
C LEU A 57 9.85 27.18 -8.45
N SER A 58 9.17 27.16 -7.31
CA SER A 58 9.60 27.88 -6.10
C SER A 58 10.10 26.91 -5.02
N ASP A 59 11.13 27.30 -4.27
CA ASP A 59 11.53 26.62 -3.03
C ASP A 59 10.52 26.87 -1.89
N ALA A 60 10.74 26.24 -0.73
CA ALA A 60 9.86 26.39 0.44
C ALA A 60 9.75 27.83 0.99
N ARG A 61 10.68 28.72 0.62
CA ARG A 61 10.69 30.14 1.01
C ARG A 61 10.02 31.02 -0.05
N GLY A 62 9.47 30.42 -1.11
CA GLY A 62 8.86 31.13 -2.22
C GLY A 62 9.86 31.70 -3.23
N LYS A 63 11.16 31.40 -3.11
CA LYS A 63 12.15 31.85 -4.09
C LYS A 63 11.99 31.03 -5.37
N ILE A 64 11.83 31.70 -6.51
CA ILE A 64 11.84 31.03 -7.82
C ILE A 64 13.24 30.48 -8.08
N VAL A 65 13.33 29.18 -8.33
CA VAL A 65 14.58 28.43 -8.54
C VAL A 65 14.68 27.82 -9.93
N ALA A 66 13.56 27.69 -10.65
CA ALA A 66 13.53 27.35 -12.07
C ALA A 66 12.28 27.94 -12.74
N ALA A 67 12.31 28.06 -14.05
CA ALA A 67 11.18 28.50 -14.86
C ALA A 67 11.26 27.90 -16.26
N GLY A 68 10.13 27.90 -16.97
CA GLY A 68 10.07 27.43 -18.34
C GLY A 68 8.68 27.59 -18.95
N LYS A 69 8.41 26.79 -19.98
CA LYS A 69 7.09 26.72 -20.62
C LYS A 69 6.56 25.30 -20.61
N THR A 70 5.24 25.16 -20.49
CA THR A 70 4.56 23.88 -20.61
C THR A 70 4.64 23.39 -22.06
N ILE A 71 4.44 22.09 -22.26
CA ILE A 71 4.30 21.47 -23.57
C ILE A 71 2.82 21.11 -23.74
N PRO A 72 2.06 21.77 -24.63
CA PRO A 72 0.70 21.35 -24.94
C PRO A 72 0.70 19.92 -25.48
N VAL A 73 -0.08 19.04 -24.87
CA VAL A 73 -0.28 17.66 -25.34
C VAL A 73 -1.62 17.54 -26.06
N GLY A 74 -2.63 18.26 -25.57
CA GLY A 74 -3.99 18.19 -26.10
C GLY A 74 -4.81 17.10 -25.39
N PRO A 75 -5.85 16.55 -26.04
CA PRO A 75 -6.78 15.62 -25.40
C PRO A 75 -6.10 14.30 -25.00
N ASP A 76 -6.22 13.94 -23.73
CA ASP A 76 -5.88 12.63 -23.18
C ASP A 76 -7.13 11.73 -23.19
N ALA A 77 -7.05 10.61 -23.91
CA ALA A 77 -8.20 9.74 -24.12
C ALA A 77 -8.67 9.00 -22.86
N ALA A 78 -7.76 8.73 -21.92
CA ALA A 78 -8.07 7.98 -20.71
C ALA A 78 -8.87 8.82 -19.70
N SER A 79 -8.51 10.10 -19.55
CA SER A 79 -9.20 11.04 -18.66
C SER A 79 -10.32 11.83 -19.32
N GLY A 80 -10.27 12.00 -20.65
CA GLY A 80 -11.16 12.90 -21.40
C GLY A 80 -10.78 14.38 -21.26
N GLU A 81 -9.65 14.71 -20.64
CA GLU A 81 -9.19 16.07 -20.42
C GLU A 81 -8.14 16.48 -21.45
N SER A 82 -8.12 17.75 -21.87
CA SER A 82 -6.94 18.30 -22.53
C SER A 82 -5.88 18.65 -21.50
N VAL A 83 -4.63 18.28 -21.76
CA VAL A 83 -3.52 18.46 -20.82
C VAL A 83 -2.29 19.11 -21.44
N HIS A 84 -1.51 19.73 -20.58
CA HIS A 84 -0.17 20.20 -20.80
C HIS A 84 0.79 19.41 -19.92
N ARG A 85 2.00 19.18 -20.42
CA ARG A 85 3.11 18.62 -19.65
C ARG A 85 4.04 19.72 -19.16
N ILE A 86 4.45 19.67 -17.90
CA ILE A 86 5.55 20.49 -17.37
C ILE A 86 6.75 19.57 -17.20
N ASP A 87 7.80 19.81 -17.97
CA ASP A 87 9.08 19.12 -17.79
C ASP A 87 10.05 20.05 -17.06
N PHE A 88 10.42 19.65 -15.85
CA PHE A 88 11.40 20.32 -15.02
C PHE A 88 12.53 19.37 -14.65
N GLY A 89 12.73 18.34 -15.50
CA GLY A 89 13.71 17.30 -15.33
C GLY A 89 15.09 17.86 -15.09
N SER A 90 15.47 18.96 -15.79
CA SER A 90 16.76 19.68 -15.69
C SER A 90 17.12 20.18 -14.28
N PHE A 91 16.14 20.45 -13.42
CA PHE A 91 16.39 20.88 -12.05
C PHE A 91 16.82 19.67 -11.19
N ARG A 92 18.01 19.77 -10.57
CA ARG A 92 18.64 18.67 -9.81
C ARG A 92 18.81 18.95 -8.32
N THR A 93 18.58 20.18 -7.86
CA THR A 93 18.88 20.59 -6.49
C THR A 93 17.95 19.88 -5.50
N PRO A 94 18.47 19.07 -4.57
CA PRO A 94 17.65 18.45 -3.54
C PRO A 94 16.96 19.49 -2.67
N GLY A 95 15.79 19.15 -2.12
CA GLY A 95 15.06 20.02 -1.21
C GLY A 95 13.61 19.60 -1.01
N THR A 96 13.00 20.13 0.04
CA THR A 96 11.60 19.87 0.42
C THR A 96 10.75 21.12 0.24
N GLY A 97 9.45 20.94 0.01
CA GLY A 97 8.50 22.07 -0.04
C GLY A 97 8.53 22.83 -1.36
N TYR A 98 9.04 22.21 -2.44
CA TYR A 98 8.98 22.78 -3.78
C TYR A 98 7.55 22.88 -4.28
N ARG A 99 7.24 23.89 -5.09
CA ARG A 99 5.93 24.05 -5.75
C ARG A 99 6.09 24.50 -7.19
N LEU A 100 5.33 23.89 -8.08
CA LEU A 100 5.15 24.38 -9.45
C LEU A 100 4.00 25.39 -9.50
N HIS A 101 4.16 26.43 -10.29
CA HIS A 101 3.16 27.47 -10.51
C HIS A 101 2.94 27.72 -12.01
N VAL A 102 1.68 27.90 -12.40
CA VAL A 102 1.26 28.38 -13.74
C VAL A 102 0.16 29.43 -13.53
N GLY A 103 0.48 30.70 -13.75
CA GLY A 103 -0.42 31.80 -13.36
C GLY A 103 -0.70 31.79 -11.85
N ALA A 104 -1.98 31.79 -11.46
CA ALA A 104 -2.40 31.70 -10.06
C ALA A 104 -2.47 30.25 -9.53
N THR A 105 -2.30 29.26 -10.40
CA THR A 105 -2.41 27.84 -10.07
C THR A 105 -1.09 27.33 -9.49
N ALA A 106 -1.17 26.56 -8.40
CA ALA A 106 -0.01 25.91 -7.78
C ALA A 106 -0.23 24.41 -7.56
N SER A 107 0.86 23.63 -7.58
CA SER A 107 0.86 22.22 -7.15
C SER A 107 0.80 22.09 -5.62
N HIS A 108 0.53 20.88 -5.14
CA HIS A 108 0.92 20.49 -3.78
C HIS A 108 2.44 20.65 -3.57
N PRO A 109 2.91 20.88 -2.34
CA PRO A 109 4.34 20.91 -2.07
C PRO A 109 4.93 19.51 -2.26
N PHE A 110 6.15 19.41 -2.77
CA PHE A 110 6.83 18.12 -2.99
C PHE A 110 8.31 18.18 -2.66
N VAL A 111 8.93 17.00 -2.60
CA VAL A 111 10.37 16.82 -2.37
C VAL A 111 11.08 16.47 -3.66
N ILE A 112 12.32 16.96 -3.80
CA ILE A 112 13.31 16.44 -4.74
C ILE A 112 14.45 15.87 -3.90
N ALA A 113 14.71 14.57 -4.01
CA ALA A 113 15.71 13.86 -3.21
C ALA A 113 16.31 12.70 -4.01
N ASP A 114 17.40 12.09 -3.56
CA ASP A 114 17.99 10.96 -4.30
C ASP A 114 17.10 9.70 -4.24
N ARG A 115 16.32 9.53 -3.16
CA ARG A 115 15.46 8.35 -2.92
C ARG A 115 14.09 8.73 -2.32
N PRO A 116 13.27 9.53 -3.00
CA PRO A 116 11.98 9.99 -2.46
C PRO A 116 10.98 8.84 -2.22
N PHE A 117 11.14 7.72 -2.92
CA PHE A 117 10.26 6.55 -2.83
C PHE A 117 10.64 5.54 -1.75
N ALA A 118 11.81 5.66 -1.11
CA ALA A 118 12.24 4.69 -0.09
C ALA A 118 11.28 4.61 1.12
N PRO A 119 10.73 5.73 1.64
CA PRO A 119 9.69 5.66 2.67
C PRO A 119 8.40 5.00 2.19
N VAL A 120 8.00 5.22 0.93
CA VAL A 120 6.81 4.60 0.33
C VAL A 120 6.97 3.09 0.24
N ALA A 121 8.14 2.62 -0.21
CA ALA A 121 8.44 1.19 -0.26
C ALA A 121 8.40 0.55 1.13
N THR A 122 8.91 1.24 2.15
CA THR A 122 8.86 0.78 3.56
C THR A 122 7.41 0.72 4.07
N ALA A 123 6.62 1.77 3.80
CA ALA A 123 5.22 1.83 4.20
C ALA A 123 4.37 0.75 3.49
N ALA A 124 4.64 0.47 2.22
CA ALA A 124 3.97 -0.59 1.48
C ALA A 124 4.19 -1.97 2.13
N MET A 125 5.36 -2.23 2.72
CA MET A 125 5.63 -3.49 3.41
C MET A 125 4.80 -3.66 4.70
N ALA A 126 4.36 -2.57 5.34
CA ALA A 126 3.48 -2.64 6.50
C ALA A 126 2.11 -3.25 6.19
N PHE A 127 1.71 -3.32 4.91
CA PHE A 127 0.52 -4.04 4.47
C PHE A 127 0.61 -5.52 4.83
N PHE A 128 1.70 -6.19 4.44
CA PHE A 128 1.84 -7.64 4.63
C PHE A 128 1.79 -8.05 6.10
N TYR A 129 2.49 -7.32 6.97
CA TYR A 129 2.43 -7.56 8.41
C TYR A 129 1.00 -7.46 8.95
N GLN A 130 0.27 -6.40 8.59
CA GLN A 130 -1.12 -6.20 9.03
C GLN A 130 -2.08 -7.25 8.47
N GLN A 131 -1.76 -7.84 7.32
CA GLN A 131 -2.51 -8.92 6.69
C GLN A 131 -2.19 -10.31 7.25
N ARG A 132 -1.18 -10.48 8.12
CA ARG A 132 -0.85 -11.81 8.67
C ARG A 132 -2.04 -12.44 9.42
N SER A 133 -2.40 -13.65 9.03
CA SER A 133 -3.38 -14.51 9.72
C SER A 133 -2.68 -15.39 10.77
N GLY A 134 -3.43 -15.97 11.71
CA GLY A 134 -2.91 -16.91 12.70
C GLY A 134 -2.06 -16.29 13.82
N VAL A 135 -1.68 -15.01 13.74
CA VAL A 135 -0.82 -14.31 14.71
C VAL A 135 -1.43 -12.98 15.15
N PRO A 136 -1.15 -12.51 16.38
CA PRO A 136 -1.56 -11.18 16.79
C PRO A 136 -0.79 -10.10 16.01
N ILE A 137 -1.49 -9.03 15.65
CA ILE A 137 -0.89 -7.82 15.12
C ILE A 137 -0.63 -6.90 16.31
N LEU A 138 0.64 -6.65 16.59
CA LEU A 138 1.07 -5.98 17.82
C LEU A 138 1.21 -4.47 17.59
N PRO A 139 0.84 -3.64 18.58
CA PRO A 139 0.90 -2.18 18.47
C PRO A 139 2.33 -1.64 18.25
N ALA A 140 3.36 -2.41 18.59
CA ALA A 140 4.76 -2.04 18.39
C ALA A 140 5.20 -2.07 16.91
N PHE A 141 4.43 -2.71 16.04
CA PHE A 141 4.79 -3.01 14.65
C PHE A 141 3.79 -2.42 13.64
N VAL A 142 2.90 -1.54 14.09
CA VAL A 142 1.93 -0.83 13.24
C VAL A 142 2.02 0.66 13.46
N GLU A 143 1.69 1.44 12.43
CA GLU A 143 1.79 2.90 12.47
C GLU A 143 0.81 3.55 13.46
N ARG A 144 -0.34 2.90 13.70
CA ARG A 144 -1.35 3.35 14.65
C ARG A 144 -1.75 2.20 15.56
N SER A 145 -1.80 2.45 16.86
CA SER A 145 -2.09 1.41 17.85
C SER A 145 -3.48 0.78 17.72
N ASP A 146 -4.43 1.49 17.11
CA ASP A 146 -5.79 0.99 16.82
C ASP A 146 -5.85 0.03 15.62
N LEU A 147 -4.75 -0.15 14.90
CA LEU A 147 -4.58 -1.20 13.88
C LEU A 147 -4.11 -2.53 14.48
N ALA A 148 -3.70 -2.55 15.75
CA ALA A 148 -3.38 -3.78 16.45
C ALA A 148 -4.64 -4.64 16.65
N ARG A 149 -4.50 -5.95 16.54
CA ARG A 149 -5.61 -6.89 16.70
C ARG A 149 -5.14 -8.24 17.24
N PRO A 150 -6.01 -9.01 17.93
CA PRO A 150 -5.75 -10.41 18.25
C PRO A 150 -5.48 -11.25 16.99
N ALA A 151 -4.94 -12.45 17.19
CA ALA A 151 -4.83 -13.44 16.13
C ALA A 151 -6.23 -13.80 15.59
N GLY A 152 -6.39 -13.77 14.27
CA GLY A 152 -7.57 -14.29 13.59
C GLY A 152 -7.27 -15.66 13.00
N HIS A 153 -8.27 -16.54 12.94
CA HIS A 153 -8.15 -17.90 12.40
C HIS A 153 -6.92 -18.66 12.98
N ALA A 154 -6.89 -18.79 14.31
CA ALA A 154 -5.82 -19.47 15.05
C ALA A 154 -6.43 -20.52 16.00
N PRO A 155 -6.48 -21.82 15.63
CA PRO A 155 -5.98 -22.38 14.38
C PRO A 155 -6.95 -22.20 13.20
N ASP A 156 -6.41 -22.33 11.99
CA ASP A 156 -7.13 -22.38 10.72
C ASP A 156 -7.03 -23.78 10.12
N VAL A 157 -7.91 -24.68 10.56
CA VAL A 157 -7.92 -26.07 10.08
C VAL A 157 -8.99 -26.24 9.01
N ALA A 158 -8.56 -26.56 7.80
CA ALA A 158 -9.42 -26.67 6.63
C ALA A 158 -9.48 -28.10 6.07
N THR A 159 -10.54 -28.38 5.32
CA THR A 159 -10.68 -29.55 4.43
C THR A 159 -11.38 -29.10 3.15
N CYS A 160 -11.44 -29.96 2.14
CA CYS A 160 -12.15 -29.65 0.90
C CYS A 160 -13.63 -29.38 1.16
N PHE A 161 -14.19 -28.43 0.42
CA PHE A 161 -15.63 -28.18 0.44
C PHE A 161 -16.42 -29.47 0.10
N ALA A 162 -17.43 -29.76 0.92
CA ALA A 162 -18.33 -30.88 0.73
C ALA A 162 -19.77 -30.36 0.60
N GLY A 163 -20.45 -30.72 -0.48
CA GLY A 163 -21.83 -30.29 -0.73
C GLY A 163 -22.05 -29.75 -2.14
N ARG A 164 -23.21 -29.13 -2.36
CA ARG A 164 -23.53 -28.47 -3.63
C ARG A 164 -23.04 -27.03 -3.59
N ASP A 165 -22.28 -26.63 -4.61
CA ASP A 165 -21.90 -25.24 -4.78
C ASP A 165 -23.04 -24.41 -5.40
N GLN A 166 -22.79 -23.11 -5.56
CA GLN A 166 -23.71 -22.14 -6.15
C GLN A 166 -24.06 -22.41 -7.63
N LYS A 167 -23.30 -23.26 -8.33
CA LYS A 167 -23.60 -23.72 -9.70
C LYS A 167 -24.33 -25.06 -9.71
N GLY A 168 -24.60 -25.64 -8.53
CA GLY A 168 -25.27 -26.93 -8.37
C GLY A 168 -24.35 -28.14 -8.45
N VAL A 169 -23.04 -27.94 -8.63
CA VAL A 169 -22.05 -29.02 -8.70
C VAL A 169 -21.88 -29.63 -7.32
N LYS A 170 -21.93 -30.96 -7.23
CA LYS A 170 -21.79 -31.69 -5.96
C LYS A 170 -20.34 -32.11 -5.75
N TRP A 171 -19.70 -31.51 -4.76
CA TRP A 171 -18.33 -31.79 -4.34
C TRP A 171 -18.30 -32.90 -3.28
N PRO A 172 -17.44 -33.93 -3.44
CA PRO A 172 -17.39 -35.07 -2.53
C PRO A 172 -16.73 -34.76 -1.17
N GLY A 173 -16.03 -33.63 -1.05
CA GLY A 173 -15.17 -33.34 0.10
C GLY A 173 -13.88 -34.18 0.09
N CYS A 174 -13.12 -34.07 1.17
CA CYS A 174 -11.88 -34.82 1.39
C CYS A 174 -11.89 -35.43 2.80
N ASP A 175 -11.21 -36.56 2.97
CA ASP A 175 -11.05 -37.27 4.25
C ASP A 175 -9.82 -36.82 5.05
N TYR A 176 -9.02 -35.90 4.50
CA TYR A 176 -7.93 -35.24 5.19
C TYR A 176 -8.30 -33.83 5.67
N LYS A 177 -7.50 -33.31 6.59
CA LYS A 177 -7.49 -31.91 6.99
C LYS A 177 -6.09 -31.36 6.84
N ILE A 178 -5.99 -30.07 6.56
CA ILE A 178 -4.75 -29.30 6.59
C ILE A 178 -4.84 -28.27 7.71
N ASP A 179 -3.75 -28.06 8.43
CA ASP A 179 -3.60 -26.88 9.27
C ASP A 179 -2.98 -25.78 8.41
N ALA A 180 -3.82 -24.85 7.97
CA ALA A 180 -3.44 -23.73 7.13
C ALA A 180 -3.20 -22.46 7.96
N THR A 181 -3.00 -22.56 9.29
CA THR A 181 -2.74 -21.39 10.15
C THR A 181 -1.53 -20.59 9.65
N GLY A 182 -1.65 -19.26 9.62
CA GLY A 182 -0.63 -18.36 9.06
C GLY A 182 -1.01 -17.83 7.67
N GLY A 183 0.00 -17.34 6.95
CA GLY A 183 -0.16 -16.66 5.67
C GLY A 183 -0.77 -15.27 5.78
N TRP A 184 -1.14 -14.68 4.64
CA TRP A 184 -1.80 -13.39 4.57
C TRP A 184 -3.27 -13.51 4.21
N TYR A 185 -4.11 -12.70 4.84
CA TYR A 185 -5.40 -12.34 4.27
C TYR A 185 -5.20 -11.60 2.96
N ASP A 186 -5.94 -11.99 1.93
CA ASP A 186 -5.68 -11.58 0.55
C ASP A 186 -6.03 -10.12 0.25
N ALA A 187 -7.16 -9.68 0.81
CA ALA A 187 -7.68 -8.35 0.55
C ALA A 187 -8.44 -7.81 1.77
N GLY A 188 -9.59 -7.17 1.52
CA GLY A 188 -10.48 -6.67 2.58
C GLY A 188 -11.30 -7.76 3.27
N ASP A 189 -11.30 -9.00 2.75
CA ASP A 189 -11.85 -10.19 3.39
C ASP A 189 -10.76 -11.00 4.11
N HIS A 190 -11.18 -12.09 4.77
CA HIS A 190 -10.27 -12.99 5.49
C HIS A 190 -9.91 -14.25 4.70
N GLY A 191 -10.22 -14.31 3.41
CA GLY A 191 -9.78 -15.39 2.54
C GLY A 191 -8.26 -15.37 2.34
N LYS A 192 -7.70 -16.56 2.07
CA LYS A 192 -6.28 -16.76 1.75
C LYS A 192 -6.21 -17.64 0.50
N TYR A 193 -5.46 -17.21 -0.51
CA TYR A 193 -5.51 -17.84 -1.83
C TYR A 193 -4.11 -18.13 -2.35
N VAL A 194 -3.81 -19.40 -2.62
CA VAL A 194 -2.52 -19.86 -3.16
C VAL A 194 -2.13 -19.14 -4.45
N VAL A 195 -3.09 -18.85 -5.34
CA VAL A 195 -2.81 -18.20 -6.63
C VAL A 195 -2.29 -16.77 -6.44
N ASN A 196 -3.00 -15.95 -5.67
CA ASN A 196 -2.63 -14.55 -5.47
C ASN A 196 -1.50 -14.39 -4.43
N GLY A 197 -1.50 -15.21 -3.38
CA GLY A 197 -0.41 -15.33 -2.42
C GLY A 197 0.90 -15.76 -3.08
N GLY A 198 0.84 -16.68 -4.05
CA GLY A 198 2.01 -17.14 -4.82
C GLY A 198 2.68 -16.02 -5.61
N VAL A 199 1.93 -15.25 -6.40
CA VAL A 199 2.51 -14.13 -7.18
C VAL A 199 2.99 -12.98 -6.29
N SER A 200 2.30 -12.75 -5.17
CA SER A 200 2.70 -11.74 -4.19
C SER A 200 4.03 -12.12 -3.51
N THR A 201 4.15 -13.37 -3.06
CA THR A 201 5.38 -13.93 -2.50
C THR A 201 6.52 -13.89 -3.50
N TRP A 202 6.29 -14.33 -4.74
CA TRP A 202 7.30 -14.29 -5.80
C TRP A 202 7.79 -12.85 -6.02
N THR A 203 6.89 -11.86 -6.00
CA THR A 203 7.25 -10.45 -6.19
C THR A 203 8.18 -9.94 -5.09
N LEU A 204 7.96 -10.35 -3.83
CA LEU A 204 8.86 -9.99 -2.72
C LEU A 204 10.23 -10.66 -2.86
N LEU A 205 10.27 -11.93 -3.27
CA LEU A 205 11.52 -12.65 -3.51
C LEU A 205 12.31 -12.07 -4.70
N ASP A 206 11.64 -11.79 -5.82
CA ASP A 206 12.24 -11.13 -6.98
C ASP A 206 12.78 -9.74 -6.63
N LEU A 207 12.03 -8.96 -5.81
CA LEU A 207 12.48 -7.66 -5.33
C LEU A 207 13.79 -7.78 -4.53
N HIS A 208 13.92 -8.76 -3.65
CA HIS A 208 15.15 -9.02 -2.91
C HIS A 208 16.34 -9.29 -3.86
N GLU A 209 16.16 -10.20 -4.82
CA GLU A 209 17.19 -10.55 -5.81
C GLU A 209 17.57 -9.36 -6.70
N ARG A 210 16.57 -8.61 -7.20
CA ARG A 210 16.79 -7.41 -8.01
C ARG A 210 17.56 -6.35 -7.25
N LEU A 211 17.16 -6.04 -6.02
CA LEU A 211 17.85 -5.02 -5.22
C LEU A 211 19.33 -5.36 -5.04
N ALA A 212 19.66 -6.63 -4.80
CA ALA A 212 21.04 -7.08 -4.80
C ALA A 212 21.74 -6.89 -6.15
N ALA A 213 21.09 -7.27 -7.25
CA ALA A 213 21.63 -7.09 -8.60
C ALA A 213 21.87 -5.62 -8.99
N PHE A 214 21.08 -4.68 -8.44
CA PHE A 214 21.25 -3.23 -8.63
C PHE A 214 22.16 -2.57 -7.57
N GLY A 215 22.82 -3.35 -6.71
CA GLY A 215 23.78 -2.83 -5.73
C GLY A 215 23.18 -2.29 -4.43
N ASP A 216 21.91 -2.58 -4.15
CA ASP A 216 21.18 -2.19 -2.94
C ASP A 216 20.67 -3.39 -2.14
N ALA A 217 21.51 -4.42 -1.99
CA ALA A 217 21.21 -5.64 -1.23
C ALA A 217 20.84 -5.41 0.25
N LYS A 218 20.96 -4.18 0.75
CA LYS A 218 20.66 -3.80 2.14
C LYS A 218 19.45 -2.89 2.27
N ALA A 219 18.65 -2.75 1.23
CA ALA A 219 17.42 -1.96 1.26
C ALA A 219 16.49 -2.39 2.40
N PHE A 220 16.33 -3.71 2.56
CA PHE A 220 15.46 -4.36 3.55
C PHE A 220 16.22 -5.29 4.51
N ALA A 221 17.51 -5.03 4.75
CA ALA A 221 18.30 -5.78 5.72
C ALA A 221 17.64 -5.82 7.12
N ASP A 222 18.12 -6.72 7.99
CA ASP A 222 17.65 -6.86 9.38
C ASP A 222 17.43 -5.50 10.06
N GLY A 223 16.22 -5.30 10.60
CA GLY A 223 15.87 -4.10 11.35
C GLY A 223 15.29 -2.95 10.54
N ARG A 224 15.12 -3.09 9.23
CA ARG A 224 14.60 -2.04 8.32
C ARG A 224 13.08 -1.93 8.30
N LEU A 225 12.36 -3.02 8.56
CA LEU A 225 10.91 -3.06 8.65
C LEU A 225 10.46 -3.14 10.11
N ALA A 226 9.23 -2.70 10.36
CA ALA A 226 8.58 -2.81 11.65
C ALA A 226 7.96 -4.21 11.80
N LEU A 227 8.81 -5.24 11.90
CA LEU A 227 8.37 -6.64 12.04
C LEU A 227 8.80 -7.23 13.40
N PRO A 228 8.09 -8.24 13.93
CA PRO A 228 8.56 -9.03 15.06
C PRO A 228 9.94 -9.66 14.85
N GLU A 229 10.26 -10.01 13.61
CA GLU A 229 11.48 -10.71 13.23
C GLU A 229 12.73 -9.81 13.09
N ARG A 230 12.58 -8.48 13.19
CA ARG A 230 13.56 -7.43 12.81
C ARG A 230 14.91 -7.38 13.56
N THR A 231 15.23 -8.40 14.34
CA THR A 231 16.51 -8.55 15.05
C THR A 231 17.03 -10.00 14.98
N ASN A 232 16.64 -10.76 13.96
CA ASN A 232 16.98 -12.17 13.82
C ASN A 232 18.21 -12.41 12.92
N GLY A 233 18.83 -11.34 12.41
CA GLY A 233 19.96 -11.40 11.49
C GLY A 233 19.60 -11.81 10.06
N LYS A 234 18.32 -11.72 9.67
CA LYS A 234 17.81 -12.00 8.32
C LYS A 234 17.30 -10.73 7.67
N ASP A 235 17.15 -10.78 6.35
CA ASP A 235 16.56 -9.66 5.61
C ASP A 235 15.05 -9.64 5.88
N ASP A 236 14.53 -8.50 6.33
CA ASP A 236 13.16 -8.37 6.80
C ASP A 236 12.14 -8.61 5.66
N LEU A 237 12.51 -8.37 4.39
CA LEU A 237 11.67 -8.69 3.24
C LEU A 237 11.52 -10.22 3.06
N LEU A 238 12.59 -10.97 3.33
CA LEU A 238 12.56 -12.43 3.30
C LEU A 238 11.82 -13.01 4.50
N ASP A 239 11.89 -12.38 5.67
CA ASP A 239 11.09 -12.78 6.83
C ASP A 239 9.59 -12.64 6.55
N GLU A 240 9.17 -11.53 5.93
CA GLU A 240 7.78 -11.37 5.54
C GLU A 240 7.38 -12.40 4.46
N ALA A 241 8.17 -12.56 3.39
CA ALA A 241 7.89 -13.54 2.35
C ALA A 241 7.79 -14.98 2.89
N ARG A 242 8.60 -15.32 3.90
CA ARG A 242 8.57 -16.63 4.57
C ARG A 242 7.22 -16.95 5.20
N VAL A 243 6.48 -15.94 5.69
CA VAL A 243 5.15 -16.15 6.30
C VAL A 243 4.19 -16.79 5.29
N GLU A 244 4.18 -16.29 4.06
CA GLU A 244 3.32 -16.83 3.02
C GLU A 244 3.88 -18.13 2.43
N VAL A 245 5.21 -18.25 2.26
CA VAL A 245 5.82 -19.55 1.87
C VAL A 245 5.42 -20.66 2.84
N ALA A 246 5.38 -20.39 4.15
CA ALA A 246 4.93 -21.38 5.14
C ALA A 246 3.47 -21.80 4.93
N PHE A 247 2.58 -20.84 4.62
CA PHE A 247 1.19 -21.12 4.27
C PHE A 247 1.06 -21.93 2.96
N LEU A 248 1.81 -21.55 1.91
CA LEU A 248 1.81 -22.27 0.63
C LEU A 248 2.26 -23.73 0.79
N LEU A 249 3.25 -23.99 1.65
CA LEU A 249 3.69 -25.35 1.97
C LEU A 249 2.63 -26.11 2.80
N ALA A 250 1.99 -25.44 3.76
CA ALA A 250 0.97 -26.05 4.61
C ALA A 250 -0.35 -26.40 3.87
N THR A 251 -0.60 -25.76 2.73
CA THR A 251 -1.80 -25.99 1.91
C THR A 251 -1.66 -27.08 0.84
N GLN A 252 -0.51 -27.77 0.80
CA GLN A 252 -0.31 -28.90 -0.10
C GLN A 252 -1.19 -30.08 0.32
N ILE A 253 -1.78 -30.74 -0.67
CA ILE A 253 -2.50 -32.00 -0.46
C ILE A 253 -1.49 -33.03 0.07
N PRO A 254 -1.81 -33.82 1.11
CA PRO A 254 -0.89 -34.80 1.65
C PRO A 254 -0.40 -35.79 0.58
N ASP A 255 0.88 -36.14 0.63
CA ASP A 255 1.50 -37.05 -0.33
C ASP A 255 0.74 -38.39 -0.41
N GLY A 256 0.56 -38.88 -1.64
CA GLY A 256 -0.13 -40.15 -1.90
C GLY A 256 -1.66 -40.06 -1.84
N THR A 257 -2.24 -38.90 -1.49
CA THR A 257 -3.70 -38.69 -1.51
C THR A 257 -4.23 -38.77 -2.94
N ARG A 258 -5.33 -39.50 -3.13
CA ARG A 258 -6.09 -39.53 -4.38
C ARG A 258 -7.41 -38.82 -4.18
N LEU A 259 -7.71 -37.86 -5.06
CA LEU A 259 -8.94 -37.07 -4.99
C LEU A 259 -9.85 -37.34 -6.17
N ALA A 260 -11.14 -37.48 -5.87
CA ALA A 260 -12.18 -37.37 -6.88
C ALA A 260 -12.54 -35.88 -7.03
N ILE A 261 -12.31 -35.33 -8.21
CA ILE A 261 -12.84 -34.01 -8.57
C ILE A 261 -14.28 -34.16 -9.07
N ALA A 262 -15.11 -33.15 -8.84
CA ALA A 262 -16.46 -33.16 -9.40
C ALA A 262 -16.37 -33.26 -10.93
N PRO A 263 -17.18 -34.11 -11.59
CA PRO A 263 -17.19 -34.18 -13.05
C PRO A 263 -17.65 -32.83 -13.64
N ASP A 264 -17.11 -32.51 -14.81
CA ASP A 264 -17.53 -31.34 -15.62
C ASP A 264 -19.04 -31.34 -15.94
#